data_AF-A0A1I7LKP8-F1
#
_entry.id   AF-A0A1I7LKP8-F1
#
_cell.length_a   1.000
_cell.length_b   1.000
_cell.length_c   1.000
_cell.angle_alpha   90.00
_cell.angle_beta   90.00
_cell.angle_gamma   90.00
#
_symmetry.space_group_name_H-M   'P 1'
#
loop_
_entity.id
_entity.type
_entity.pdbx_description
1 polymer ?
#
loop_
_entity_poly.entity_id
_entity_poly.type
_entity_poly.pdbx_seq_one_letter_code
_entity_poly.pdbx_strand_id
1 'polypeptide(L)'
;MAGCGGAVPNNSATPNNAVTNSTAQAAPINALPSGVEQHLSSYSSRIQKVDKLPVQVPSSVDRVLLISPLTEYAISQFQEIWPKLNPKPAVVWVGMPEAQTKQMWSKLGYHGDPLPSPVTLYDKASVPVPAAYRKVSGGWEEVPGVLKSSEVNQWVNFFSKN
;
A
#
# COMPACT_ATOMS: atom_id res chain seq x y z
N MET A 1 45.85 -53.44 -18.08
CA MET A 1 44.48 -53.01 -18.42
C MET A 1 43.69 -52.87 -17.12
N ALA A 2 43.08 -51.70 -16.89
CA ALA A 2 42.02 -51.31 -15.92
C ALA A 2 42.23 -51.70 -14.42
N GLY A 3 42.23 -50.80 -13.42
CA GLY A 3 41.20 -49.79 -13.10
C GLY A 3 39.99 -50.51 -12.44
N CYS A 4 39.42 -50.18 -11.28
CA CYS A 4 39.34 -48.96 -10.49
C CYS A 4 38.96 -49.32 -9.04
N GLY A 5 39.27 -48.44 -8.07
CA GLY A 5 38.71 -48.50 -6.72
C GLY A 5 37.37 -47.78 -6.58
N GLY A 6 36.73 -47.98 -5.41
CA GLY A 6 35.96 -46.94 -4.72
C GLY A 6 34.43 -46.92 -4.86
N ALA A 7 33.77 -47.29 -3.75
CA ALA A 7 32.52 -46.75 -3.16
C ALA A 7 31.14 -46.93 -3.84
N VAL A 8 30.18 -47.35 -3.00
CA VAL A 8 28.70 -47.33 -3.11
C VAL A 8 28.16 -46.17 -2.25
N PRO A 9 26.86 -45.74 -2.27
CA PRO A 9 25.69 -46.20 -3.05
C PRO A 9 24.71 -45.09 -3.53
N ASN A 10 23.60 -45.55 -4.12
CA ASN A 10 22.22 -45.06 -3.98
C ASN A 10 21.63 -44.13 -5.07
N ASN A 11 21.12 -44.78 -6.14
CA ASN A 11 20.10 -44.21 -7.02
C ASN A 11 18.73 -44.24 -6.34
N SER A 12 18.01 -43.12 -6.34
CA SER A 12 16.62 -43.00 -6.82
C SER A 12 16.08 -41.61 -6.47
N ALA A 13 16.36 -40.63 -7.33
CA ALA A 13 15.66 -39.36 -7.32
C ALA A 13 14.46 -39.44 -8.26
N THR A 14 13.25 -39.45 -7.71
CA THR A 14 12.01 -39.08 -8.43
C THR A 14 11.44 -37.85 -7.74
N PRO A 15 11.33 -36.70 -8.42
CA PRO A 15 10.64 -35.53 -7.87
C PRO A 15 9.14 -35.72 -8.07
N ASN A 16 8.42 -36.06 -7.01
CA ASN A 16 6.95 -36.06 -7.03
C ASN A 16 6.45 -34.66 -6.69
N ASN A 17 6.10 -33.91 -7.73
CA ASN A 17 5.49 -32.59 -7.64
C ASN A 17 4.09 -32.64 -7.02
N ALA A 18 3.83 -31.67 -6.13
CA ALA A 18 2.56 -31.05 -5.75
C ALA A 18 1.49 -31.96 -5.08
N VAL A 19 0.79 -31.56 -4.02
CA VAL A 19 0.23 -30.24 -3.73
C VAL A 19 0.28 -29.99 -2.22
N THR A 20 1.14 -29.08 -1.76
CA THR A 20 0.91 -28.46 -0.46
C THR A 20 -0.22 -27.44 -0.64
N ASN A 21 -1.39 -27.73 -0.08
CA ASN A 21 -2.42 -26.73 0.17
C ASN A 21 -1.87 -25.71 1.18
N SER A 22 -1.03 -24.79 0.71
CA SER A 22 -0.63 -23.63 1.48
C SER A 22 -1.77 -22.62 1.42
N THR A 23 -2.67 -22.67 2.40
CA THR A 23 -3.45 -21.48 2.83
C THR A 23 -2.54 -20.52 3.60
N ALA A 24 -1.30 -20.34 3.12
CA ALA A 24 -0.39 -19.35 3.67
C ALA A 24 -1.01 -18.00 3.34
N GLN A 25 -1.46 -17.26 4.37
CA GLN A 25 -1.74 -15.84 4.22
C GLN A 25 -0.52 -15.22 3.56
N ALA A 26 -0.74 -14.51 2.44
CA ALA A 26 0.35 -13.80 1.80
C ALA A 26 0.87 -12.78 2.80
N ALA A 27 2.18 -12.79 3.07
CA ALA A 27 2.78 -11.72 3.86
C ALA A 27 2.61 -10.40 3.09
N PRO A 28 2.35 -9.28 3.77
CA PRO A 28 2.27 -7.97 3.13
C PRO A 28 3.49 -7.72 2.24
N ILE A 29 3.27 -7.21 1.02
CA ILE A 29 4.37 -6.77 0.15
C ILE A 29 5.00 -5.52 0.77
N ASN A 30 6.20 -5.67 1.32
CA ASN A 30 6.87 -4.64 2.11
C ASN A 30 7.72 -3.65 1.29
N ALA A 31 7.86 -3.84 -0.03
CA ALA A 31 8.72 -3.01 -0.87
C ALA A 31 8.09 -2.72 -2.22
N LEU A 32 8.38 -1.53 -2.77
CA LEU A 32 8.04 -1.25 -4.16
C LEU A 32 8.80 -2.21 -5.08
N PRO A 33 8.13 -2.81 -6.08
CA PRO A 33 8.85 -3.46 -7.16
C PRO A 33 9.77 -2.45 -7.84
N SER A 34 11.05 -2.80 -8.06
CA SER A 34 12.05 -1.88 -8.62
C SER A 34 11.64 -1.27 -9.96
N GLY A 35 10.89 -2.02 -10.77
CA GLY A 35 10.32 -1.52 -12.03
C GLY A 35 9.29 -0.41 -11.84
N VAL A 36 8.50 -0.42 -10.76
CA VAL A 36 7.55 0.65 -10.44
C VAL A 36 8.30 1.90 -9.99
N GLU A 37 9.31 1.74 -9.14
CA GLU A 37 10.07 2.87 -8.57
C GLU A 37 10.80 3.71 -9.63
N GLN A 38 11.33 3.07 -10.68
CA GLN A 38 12.03 3.73 -11.79
C GLN A 38 11.12 4.66 -12.60
N HIS A 39 9.81 4.39 -12.64
CA HIS A 39 8.84 5.19 -13.38
C HIS A 39 8.17 6.29 -12.53
N LEU A 40 8.47 6.37 -11.24
CA LEU A 40 7.92 7.43 -10.40
C LEU A 40 8.64 8.76 -10.67
N SER A 41 7.86 9.82 -10.90
CA SER A 41 8.35 11.19 -10.86
C SER A 41 8.58 11.64 -9.41
N SER A 42 9.40 12.68 -9.21
CA SER A 42 9.69 13.19 -7.87
C SER A 42 8.45 13.75 -7.18
N TYR A 43 8.41 13.69 -5.85
CA TYR A 43 7.31 14.18 -5.03
C TYR A 43 6.90 15.62 -5.38
N SER A 44 7.86 16.54 -5.45
CA SER A 44 7.60 17.98 -5.68
C SER A 44 6.94 18.27 -7.03
N SER A 45 7.21 17.45 -8.04
CA SER A 45 6.65 17.60 -9.40
C SER A 45 5.19 17.16 -9.51
N ARG A 46 4.66 16.47 -8.48
CA ARG A 46 3.34 15.82 -8.50
C ARG A 46 2.32 16.52 -7.61
N ILE A 47 2.72 17.57 -6.90
CA ILE A 47 1.81 18.39 -6.10
C ILE A 47 0.93 19.18 -7.07
N GLN A 48 -0.38 19.00 -6.95
CA GLN A 48 -1.36 19.74 -7.74
C GLN A 48 -2.46 20.32 -6.87
N LYS A 49 -3.10 21.40 -7.32
CA LYS A 49 -4.27 21.96 -6.66
C LYS A 49 -5.53 21.48 -7.34
N VAL A 50 -6.50 21.00 -6.57
CA VAL A 50 -7.81 20.55 -7.05
C VAL A 50 -8.92 21.23 -6.26
N ASP A 51 -10.03 21.54 -6.92
CA ASP A 51 -11.13 22.27 -6.28
C ASP A 51 -11.96 21.39 -5.35
N LYS A 52 -12.06 20.09 -5.65
CA LYS A 52 -12.92 19.12 -4.96
C LYS A 52 -12.27 17.76 -4.86
N LEU A 53 -12.60 17.03 -3.80
CA LEU A 53 -12.25 15.62 -3.66
C LEU A 53 -13.12 14.75 -4.57
N PRO A 54 -12.60 13.63 -5.08
CA PRO A 54 -13.38 12.70 -5.89
C PRO A 54 -14.33 11.82 -5.04
N VAL A 55 -14.27 11.95 -3.70
CA VAL A 55 -15.09 11.24 -2.72
C VAL A 55 -15.67 12.22 -1.69
N GLN A 56 -16.78 11.86 -1.07
CA GLN A 56 -17.36 12.67 0.01
C GLN A 56 -16.68 12.38 1.34
N VAL A 57 -16.26 13.44 2.05
CA VAL A 57 -15.70 13.36 3.40
C VAL A 57 -16.38 14.38 4.31
N PRO A 58 -16.46 14.14 5.64
CA PRO A 58 -16.97 15.12 6.59
C PRO A 58 -16.25 16.47 6.47
N SER A 59 -16.98 17.57 6.65
CA SER A 59 -16.44 18.93 6.50
C SER A 59 -15.33 19.28 7.50
N SER A 60 -15.29 18.56 8.63
CA SER A 60 -14.25 18.64 9.67
C SER A 60 -12.91 18.04 9.27
N VAL A 61 -12.86 17.26 8.19
CA VAL A 61 -11.64 16.65 7.70
C VAL A 61 -10.84 17.66 6.87
N ASP A 62 -9.57 17.80 7.19
CA ASP A 62 -8.61 18.67 6.49
C ASP A 62 -7.51 17.87 5.76
N ARG A 63 -7.39 16.57 6.02
CA ARG A 63 -6.39 15.67 5.46
C ARG A 63 -7.03 14.35 5.09
N VAL A 64 -6.79 13.87 3.88
CA VAL A 64 -7.42 12.65 3.37
C VAL A 64 -6.38 11.78 2.68
N LEU A 65 -6.42 10.47 2.93
CA LEU A 65 -5.72 9.46 2.16
C LEU A 65 -6.76 8.60 1.44
N LEU A 66 -6.75 8.63 0.11
CA LEU A 66 -7.49 7.72 -0.75
C LEU A 66 -6.58 6.55 -1.12
N ILE A 67 -7.00 5.35 -0.78
CA ILE A 67 -6.20 4.14 -1.02
C ILE A 67 -7.11 2.95 -1.33
N SER A 68 -6.65 2.07 -2.21
CA SER A 68 -7.32 0.80 -2.46
C SER A 68 -6.65 -0.30 -1.64
N PRO A 69 -7.42 -1.24 -1.05
CA PRO A 69 -6.83 -2.40 -0.38
C PRO A 69 -6.08 -3.34 -1.34
N LEU A 70 -6.24 -3.16 -2.66
CA LEU A 70 -5.48 -3.89 -3.69
C LEU A 70 -4.08 -3.30 -3.92
N THR A 71 -3.79 -2.11 -3.40
CA THR A 71 -2.50 -1.43 -3.60
C THR A 71 -1.56 -1.71 -2.43
N GLU A 72 -1.18 -2.98 -2.27
CA GLU A 72 -0.44 -3.50 -1.10
C GLU A 72 0.81 -2.68 -0.74
N TYR A 73 1.62 -2.34 -1.75
CA TYR A 73 2.86 -1.59 -1.56
C TYR A 73 2.62 -0.16 -1.06
N ALA A 74 1.49 0.46 -1.41
CA ALA A 74 1.14 1.79 -0.90
C ALA A 74 0.77 1.71 0.58
N ILE A 75 0.02 0.66 0.98
CA ILE A 75 -0.31 0.41 2.39
C ILE A 75 0.99 0.33 3.21
N SER A 76 1.98 -0.43 2.75
CA SER A 76 3.27 -0.57 3.42
C SER A 76 4.03 0.76 3.56
N GLN A 77 4.06 1.61 2.53
CA GLN A 77 4.68 2.96 2.64
C GLN A 77 4.00 3.82 3.72
N PHE A 78 2.67 3.82 3.74
CA PHE A 78 1.93 4.59 4.73
C PHE A 78 2.09 3.99 6.14
N GLN A 79 2.20 2.68 6.28
CA GLN A 79 2.47 2.02 7.57
C GLN A 79 3.82 2.44 8.17
N GLU A 80 4.86 2.60 7.36
CA GLU A 80 6.19 3.05 7.83
C GLU A 80 6.14 4.44 8.48
N ILE A 81 5.31 5.33 7.94
CA ILE A 81 5.21 6.72 8.41
C ILE A 81 4.00 6.97 9.31
N TRP A 82 3.06 6.03 9.42
CA TRP A 82 1.82 6.17 10.20
C TRP A 82 2.04 6.60 11.65
N PRO A 83 3.02 6.05 12.40
CA PRO A 83 3.29 6.47 13.77
C PRO A 83 3.79 7.92 13.89
N LYS A 84 4.31 8.50 12.81
CA LYS A 84 4.84 9.88 12.76
C LYS A 84 3.77 10.90 12.36
N LEU A 85 2.61 10.46 11.89
CA LEU A 85 1.54 11.35 11.44
C LEU A 85 0.73 11.87 12.63
N ASN A 86 0.75 13.19 12.81
CA ASN A 86 -0.08 13.88 13.78
C ASN A 86 -0.49 15.28 13.25
N PRO A 87 -1.77 15.51 12.92
CA PRO A 87 -2.89 14.59 13.00
C PRO A 87 -2.82 13.46 11.97
N LYS A 88 -3.47 12.32 12.26
CA LYS A 88 -3.66 11.27 11.26
C LYS A 88 -4.69 11.73 10.21
N PRO A 89 -4.45 11.50 8.91
CA PRO A 89 -5.42 11.82 7.87
C PRO A 89 -6.64 10.89 7.97
N ALA A 90 -7.81 11.35 7.51
CA ALA A 90 -8.93 10.46 7.25
C ALA A 90 -8.54 9.44 6.17
N VAL A 91 -8.88 8.17 6.35
CA VAL A 91 -8.60 7.13 5.35
C VAL A 91 -9.88 6.78 4.62
N VAL A 92 -9.87 6.90 3.30
CA VAL A 92 -10.95 6.49 2.43
C VAL A 92 -10.49 5.28 1.63
N TRP A 93 -11.02 4.12 1.99
CA TRP A 93 -10.81 2.87 1.27
C TRP A 93 -11.73 2.83 0.06
N VAL A 94 -11.15 2.90 -1.14
CA VAL A 94 -11.92 3.00 -2.39
C VAL A 94 -11.85 1.73 -3.25
N GLY A 95 -12.79 1.61 -4.19
CA GLY A 95 -12.84 0.52 -5.18
C GLY A 95 -13.56 -0.75 -4.70
N MET A 96 -13.95 -0.84 -3.42
CA MET A 96 -14.74 -1.97 -2.92
C MET A 96 -15.52 -1.63 -1.63
N PRO A 97 -16.61 -2.35 -1.32
CA PRO A 97 -17.35 -2.19 -0.08
C PRO A 97 -16.54 -2.62 1.15
N GLU A 98 -16.85 -2.05 2.32
CA GLU A 98 -16.19 -2.33 3.60
C GLU A 98 -15.95 -3.82 3.89
N ALA A 99 -16.97 -4.67 3.70
CA ALA A 99 -16.84 -6.10 3.95
C ALA A 99 -15.76 -6.76 3.07
N GLN A 100 -15.67 -6.36 1.80
CA GLN A 100 -14.64 -6.88 0.88
C GLN A 100 -13.26 -6.28 1.20
N THR A 101 -13.20 -5.01 1.59
CA THR A 101 -11.97 -4.37 2.05
C THR A 101 -11.36 -5.14 3.23
N LYS A 102 -12.18 -5.45 4.24
CA LYS A 102 -11.76 -6.22 5.42
C LYS A 102 -11.32 -7.65 5.06
N GLN A 103 -12.05 -8.32 4.16
CA GLN A 103 -11.64 -9.62 3.64
C GLN A 103 -10.29 -9.55 2.93
N MET A 104 -10.04 -8.49 2.15
CA MET A 104 -8.77 -8.29 1.48
C MET A 104 -7.64 -8.10 2.49
N TRP A 105 -7.82 -7.25 3.51
CA TRP A 105 -6.85 -7.10 4.58
C TRP A 105 -6.46 -8.44 5.22
N SER A 106 -7.44 -9.28 5.54
CA SER A 106 -7.17 -10.61 6.10
C SER A 106 -6.43 -11.54 5.15
N LYS A 107 -6.70 -11.47 3.83
CA LYS A 107 -5.95 -12.24 2.81
C LYS A 107 -4.49 -11.79 2.72
N LEU A 108 -4.25 -10.49 2.93
CA LEU A 108 -2.93 -9.86 2.97
C LEU A 108 -2.22 -10.03 4.32
N GLY A 109 -2.78 -10.81 5.25
CA GLY A 109 -2.18 -11.06 6.56
C GLY A 109 -2.40 -9.96 7.61
N TYR A 110 -3.23 -8.96 7.33
CA TYR A 110 -3.60 -7.95 8.34
C TYR A 110 -4.74 -8.45 9.24
N HIS A 111 -4.56 -8.31 10.55
CA HIS A 111 -5.56 -8.70 11.57
C HIS A 111 -6.61 -7.60 11.86
N GLY A 112 -6.47 -6.42 11.25
CA GLY A 112 -7.34 -5.26 11.44
C GLY A 112 -7.10 -4.21 10.35
N ASP A 113 -7.62 -3.00 10.56
CA ASP A 113 -7.33 -1.87 9.66
C ASP A 113 -5.82 -1.60 9.66
N PRO A 114 -5.13 -1.74 8.52
CA PRO A 114 -3.68 -1.53 8.44
C PRO A 114 -3.28 -0.07 8.64
N LEU A 115 -4.22 0.87 8.48
CA LEU A 115 -4.01 2.32 8.59
C LEU A 115 -5.09 2.94 9.50
N PRO A 116 -5.09 2.59 10.81
CA PRO A 116 -6.17 3.00 11.71
C PRO A 116 -6.20 4.51 11.88
N SER A 117 -7.30 5.12 11.41
CA SER A 117 -7.57 6.56 11.41
C SER A 117 -8.77 6.90 12.31
N PRO A 118 -8.83 8.11 12.89
CA PRO A 118 -10.04 8.60 13.57
C PRO A 118 -11.27 8.66 12.66
N VAL A 119 -11.06 8.81 11.35
CA VAL A 119 -12.13 8.80 10.34
C VAL A 119 -11.74 7.81 9.24
N THR A 120 -12.39 6.65 9.24
CA THR A 120 -12.26 5.64 8.19
C THR A 120 -13.56 5.56 7.39
N LEU A 121 -13.48 5.74 6.08
CA LEU A 121 -14.61 5.70 5.15
C LEU A 121 -14.38 4.63 4.08
N TYR A 122 -15.46 4.18 3.46
CA TYR A 122 -15.42 3.20 2.37
C TYR A 122 -16.24 3.70 1.20
N ASP A 123 -15.66 3.68 0.00
CA ASP A 123 -16.32 4.11 -1.22
C ASP A 123 -16.13 3.06 -2.34
N LYS A 124 -17.15 2.88 -3.17
CA LYS A 124 -17.09 1.98 -4.34
C LYS A 124 -16.60 2.71 -5.59
N ALA A 125 -16.36 4.01 -5.51
CA ALA A 125 -15.86 4.80 -6.62
C ALA A 125 -14.55 4.23 -7.18
N SER A 126 -14.49 4.13 -8.51
CA SER A 126 -13.27 3.81 -9.23
C SER A 126 -12.55 5.11 -9.53
N VAL A 127 -11.67 5.50 -8.62
CA VAL A 127 -10.87 6.73 -8.71
C VAL A 127 -9.39 6.35 -8.83
N PRO A 128 -8.55 7.21 -9.44
CA PRO A 128 -7.12 7.01 -9.44
C PRO A 128 -6.60 6.86 -8.00
N VAL A 129 -5.92 5.76 -7.73
CA VAL A 129 -5.33 5.45 -6.43
C VAL A 129 -3.87 5.04 -6.56
N PRO A 130 -3.09 5.23 -5.50
CA PRO A 130 -3.44 5.94 -4.26
C PRO A 130 -3.38 7.46 -4.49
N ALA A 131 -3.93 8.26 -3.60
CA ALA A 131 -3.81 9.73 -3.63
C ALA A 131 -4.00 10.31 -2.23
N ALA A 132 -3.29 11.38 -1.91
CA ALA A 132 -3.40 12.07 -0.64
C ALA A 132 -3.78 13.52 -0.87
N TYR A 133 -4.58 14.06 0.05
CA TYR A 133 -5.14 15.40 -0.05
C TYR A 133 -4.94 16.16 1.26
N ARG A 134 -4.67 17.46 1.13
CA ARG A 134 -4.71 18.41 2.25
C ARG A 134 -5.52 19.63 1.85
N LYS A 135 -6.41 20.07 2.73
CA LYS A 135 -7.23 21.26 2.52
C LYS A 135 -6.32 22.49 2.52
N VAL A 136 -6.53 23.38 1.56
CA VAL A 136 -5.81 24.65 1.44
C VAL A 136 -6.79 25.77 1.08
N SER A 137 -6.34 27.03 1.10
CA SER A 137 -7.18 28.14 0.68
C SER A 137 -7.66 27.96 -0.77
N GLY A 138 -8.98 27.90 -0.94
CA GLY A 138 -9.62 27.72 -2.24
C GLY A 138 -9.54 26.31 -2.82
N GLY A 139 -9.40 25.25 -2.01
CA GLY A 139 -9.53 23.87 -2.48
C GLY A 139 -8.69 22.87 -1.69
N TRP A 140 -8.04 21.98 -2.41
CA TRP A 140 -7.19 20.90 -1.90
C TRP A 140 -5.87 20.87 -2.64
N GLU A 141 -4.78 20.59 -1.94
CA GLU A 141 -3.56 20.08 -2.55
C GLU A 141 -3.65 18.57 -2.61
N GLU A 142 -3.28 17.99 -3.75
CA GLU A 142 -3.23 16.56 -4.01
C GLU A 142 -1.80 16.12 -4.29
N VAL A 143 -1.44 14.94 -3.78
CA VAL A 143 -0.25 14.19 -4.16
C VAL A 143 -0.65 12.75 -4.55
N PRO A 144 -0.53 12.37 -5.83
CA PRO A 144 -0.76 11.00 -6.28
C PRO A 144 0.22 10.00 -5.62
N GLY A 145 -0.31 8.85 -5.24
CA GLY A 145 -0.06 8.26 -3.93
C GLY A 145 0.90 7.09 -3.87
N VAL A 146 2.03 7.20 -4.54
CA VAL A 146 3.17 6.30 -4.28
C VAL A 146 4.41 7.12 -4.46
N LEU A 147 5.26 7.18 -3.43
CA LEU A 147 6.50 7.94 -3.52
C LEU A 147 7.66 6.99 -3.80
N LYS A 148 8.78 7.53 -4.25
CA LYS A 148 10.03 6.77 -4.23
C LYS A 148 10.37 6.42 -2.78
N SER A 149 11.09 5.33 -2.56
CA SER A 149 11.46 4.90 -1.21
C SER A 149 12.23 6.00 -0.47
N SER A 150 13.09 6.75 -1.18
CA SER A 150 13.83 7.90 -0.65
C SER A 150 12.97 9.12 -0.31
N GLU A 151 11.72 9.18 -0.78
CA GLU A 151 10.80 10.29 -0.61
C GLU A 151 9.64 9.95 0.33
N VAL A 152 9.55 8.74 0.90
CA VAL A 152 8.45 8.32 1.79
C VAL A 152 8.26 9.27 2.97
N ASN A 153 9.35 9.82 3.53
CA ASN A 153 9.26 10.82 4.61
C ASN A 153 8.58 12.14 4.19
N GLN A 154 8.44 12.43 2.88
CA GLN A 154 7.68 13.59 2.40
C GLN A 154 6.19 13.48 2.75
N TRP A 155 5.67 12.26 2.97
CA TRP A 155 4.31 12.11 3.48
C TRP A 155 4.10 12.79 4.83
N VAL A 156 5.09 12.70 5.72
CA VAL A 156 5.05 13.39 7.01
C VAL A 156 4.99 14.90 6.78
N ASN A 157 5.82 15.44 5.89
CA ASN A 157 5.81 16.87 5.58
C ASN A 157 4.48 17.31 4.94
N PHE A 158 3.89 16.48 4.07
CA PHE A 158 2.64 16.79 3.40
C PHE A 158 1.49 16.93 4.41
N PHE A 159 1.34 15.94 5.29
CA PHE A 159 0.28 15.92 6.27
C PHE A 159 0.55 16.81 7.48
N SER A 160 1.80 17.09 7.85
CA SER A 160 2.08 17.92 9.05
C SER A 160 2.07 19.42 8.79
N LYS A 161 2.06 19.87 7.53
CA LYS A 161 1.92 21.30 7.21
C LYS A 161 0.51 21.78 7.56
N ASN A 162 0.44 22.90 8.28
CA ASN A 162 -0.79 23.65 8.57
C ASN A 162 -1.02 24.70 7.49
#